data_AF-A0A6J0JC04-F1
#
_entry.id   AF-A0A6J0JC04-F1
#
_cell.length_a   1.000
_cell.length_b   1.000
_cell.length_c   1.000
_cell.angle_alpha   90.00
_cell.angle_beta   90.00
_cell.angle_gamma   90.00
#
_symmetry.space_group_name_H-M   'P 1'
#
loop_
_entity.id
_entity.type
_entity.pdbx_description
1 polymer ?
#
loop_
_entity_poly.entity_id
_entity_poly.type
_entity_poly.pdbx_seq_one_letter_code
_entity_poly.pdbx_strand_id
1 'polypeptide(L)'
;MAGNVRGKVVGNLMDMGFSREHAMEALLNTNTMEQATEYLLTHPPPLMGGAARDLSMSEEDQMMRAIAMSLGQDIPMDQRAESPEEAACRKEEEERRARERQEEEEAKCLEKFEGAEPLEPAELGAFTDSMLPGCSRLLDELPDTVYRVCDLLMTAVRRNGPAYRDSVLKQVVQQVWEAADVLIKAAVPLTTSDTKTVSEWISQMATLPQASNLATRILLLTLLFEELKLPCAQ
;
A
#
# COMPACT_ATOMS: atom_id res chain seq x y z
N MET A 1 62.60 -5.93 -38.56
CA MET A 1 61.79 -7.11 -38.93
C MET A 1 60.56 -7.35 -38.04
N ALA A 2 60.36 -6.65 -36.90
CA ALA A 2 59.21 -6.87 -36.01
C ALA A 2 57.87 -6.26 -36.48
N GLY A 3 57.88 -5.19 -37.29
CA GLY A 3 56.65 -4.52 -37.75
C GLY A 3 55.82 -5.34 -38.76
N ASN A 4 56.47 -6.20 -39.55
CA ASN A 4 55.80 -6.99 -40.59
C ASN A 4 55.03 -8.21 -40.02
N VAL A 5 55.38 -8.65 -38.81
CA VAL A 5 54.72 -9.79 -38.14
C VAL A 5 53.46 -9.32 -37.43
N ARG A 6 53.50 -8.19 -36.71
CA ARG A 6 52.32 -7.65 -36.01
C ARG A 6 51.21 -7.23 -36.99
N GLY A 7 51.56 -6.70 -38.16
CA GLY A 7 50.58 -6.38 -39.19
C GLY A 7 49.81 -7.60 -39.71
N LYS A 8 50.46 -8.77 -39.80
CA LYS A 8 49.78 -10.03 -40.16
C LYS A 8 48.86 -10.53 -39.05
N VAL A 9 49.25 -10.39 -37.78
CA VAL A 9 48.41 -10.80 -36.65
C VAL A 9 47.16 -9.93 -36.53
N VAL A 10 47.28 -8.61 -36.73
CA VAL A 10 46.10 -7.71 -36.80
C VAL A 10 45.16 -8.13 -37.93
N GLY A 11 45.71 -8.42 -39.12
CA GLY A 11 44.91 -8.91 -40.25
C GLY A 11 44.12 -10.17 -39.91
N ASN A 12 44.78 -11.17 -39.32
CA ASN A 12 44.11 -12.41 -38.92
C ASN A 12 43.02 -12.19 -37.86
N LEU A 13 43.22 -11.28 -36.90
CA LEU A 13 42.20 -10.94 -35.90
C LEU A 13 41.01 -10.21 -36.54
N MET A 14 41.27 -9.35 -37.52
CA MET A 14 40.22 -8.68 -38.30
C MET A 14 39.43 -9.68 -39.17
N ASP A 15 40.11 -10.69 -39.74
CA ASP A 15 39.45 -11.77 -40.50
C ASP A 15 38.57 -12.65 -39.59
N MET A 16 38.84 -12.71 -38.28
CA MET A 16 37.97 -13.35 -37.28
C MET A 16 36.77 -12.47 -36.86
N GLY A 17 36.68 -11.24 -37.37
CA GLY A 17 35.57 -10.32 -37.10
C GLY A 17 35.82 -9.30 -35.99
N PHE A 18 37.03 -9.22 -35.43
CA PHE A 18 37.36 -8.20 -34.44
C PHE A 18 37.64 -6.84 -35.08
N SER A 19 37.25 -5.74 -34.43
CA SER A 19 37.52 -4.40 -34.96
C SER A 19 39.02 -4.07 -34.91
N ARG A 20 39.46 -3.20 -35.81
CA ARG A 20 40.89 -2.85 -35.94
C ARG A 20 41.41 -2.23 -34.64
N GLU A 21 40.67 -1.31 -34.04
CA GLU A 21 41.07 -0.64 -32.81
C GLU A 21 41.22 -1.64 -31.64
N HIS A 22 40.28 -2.57 -31.48
CA HIS A 22 40.35 -3.59 -30.42
C HIS A 22 41.49 -4.58 -30.65
N ALA A 23 41.68 -5.05 -31.89
CA ALA A 23 42.79 -5.95 -32.22
C ALA A 23 44.16 -5.29 -31.96
N MET A 24 44.27 -3.98 -32.20
CA MET A 24 45.49 -3.23 -31.90
C MET A 24 45.71 -3.08 -30.39
N GLU A 25 44.66 -2.81 -29.61
CA GLU A 25 44.75 -2.72 -28.14
C GLU A 25 45.12 -4.06 -27.51
N ALA A 26 44.53 -5.16 -27.97
CA ALA A 26 44.87 -6.51 -27.50
C ALA A 26 46.35 -6.84 -27.74
N LEU A 27 46.90 -6.45 -28.90
CA LEU A 27 48.31 -6.66 -29.23
C LEU A 27 49.29 -5.72 -28.52
N LEU A 28 48.80 -4.64 -27.89
CA LEU A 28 49.62 -3.84 -26.97
C LEU A 28 49.73 -4.51 -25.59
N ASN A 29 48.69 -5.23 -25.18
CA ASN A 29 48.60 -5.86 -23.86
C ASN A 29 49.03 -7.33 -23.85
N THR A 30 49.29 -7.93 -25.02
CA THR A 30 49.62 -9.35 -25.16
C THR A 30 50.77 -9.59 -26.13
N ASN A 31 51.42 -10.75 -26.01
CA ASN A 31 52.63 -11.08 -26.80
C ASN A 31 52.43 -12.22 -27.80
N THR A 32 51.29 -12.92 -27.78
CA THR A 32 50.95 -13.98 -28.74
C THR A 32 49.55 -13.81 -29.30
N MET A 33 49.24 -14.48 -30.41
CA MET A 33 47.95 -14.39 -31.08
C MET A 33 46.83 -14.98 -30.22
N GLU A 34 47.10 -16.08 -29.53
CA GLU A 34 46.15 -16.78 -28.67
C GLU A 34 45.77 -15.92 -27.45
N GLN A 35 46.76 -15.25 -26.85
CA GLN A 35 46.52 -14.30 -25.77
C GLN A 35 45.73 -13.08 -26.26
N ALA A 36 46.03 -12.57 -27.46
CA ALA A 36 45.28 -11.46 -28.04
C ALA A 36 43.81 -11.85 -28.27
N THR A 37 43.54 -13.06 -28.77
CA THR A 37 42.16 -13.56 -28.92
C THR A 37 41.45 -13.70 -27.58
N GLU A 38 42.13 -14.21 -26.55
CA GLU A 38 41.55 -14.34 -25.20
C GLU A 38 41.28 -12.96 -24.56
N TYR A 39 42.19 -12.00 -24.75
CA TYR A 39 42.00 -10.62 -24.29
C TYR A 39 40.76 -9.99 -24.93
N LEU A 40 40.56 -10.19 -26.24
CA LEU A 40 39.40 -9.66 -26.97
C LEU A 40 38.07 -10.28 -26.52
N LEU A 41 38.07 -11.56 -26.16
CA LEU A 41 36.88 -12.25 -25.66
C LEU A 41 36.53 -11.85 -24.22
N THR A 42 37.55 -11.52 -23.42
CA THR A 42 37.38 -11.11 -22.01
C THR A 42 37.16 -9.61 -21.85
N HIS A 43 37.45 -8.81 -22.89
CA HIS A 43 37.30 -7.35 -22.89
C HIS A 43 36.56 -6.91 -24.17
N PRO A 44 35.24 -7.15 -24.25
CA PRO A 44 34.46 -6.73 -25.41
C PRO A 44 34.43 -5.20 -25.53
N PRO A 45 34.40 -4.65 -26.76
CA PRO A 45 34.30 -3.22 -26.97
C PRO A 45 33.10 -2.63 -26.23
N PRO A 46 33.28 -1.54 -25.48
CA PRO A 46 32.13 -0.75 -25.06
C PRO A 46 31.40 -0.32 -26.34
N LEU A 47 30.12 -0.69 -26.45
CA LEU A 47 29.26 -0.33 -27.59
C LEU A 47 29.20 1.20 -27.69
N MET A 48 30.13 1.78 -28.44
CA MET A 48 30.21 3.21 -28.69
C MET A 48 29.14 3.57 -29.71
N GLY A 49 27.93 3.84 -29.21
CA GLY A 49 26.78 4.19 -30.03
C GLY A 49 25.54 4.53 -29.22
N GLY A 50 25.64 5.38 -28.20
CA GLY A 50 24.46 5.95 -27.54
C GLY A 50 24.70 6.31 -26.09
N ALA A 51 24.61 7.61 -25.80
CA ALA A 51 24.70 8.23 -24.50
C ALA A 51 24.14 7.39 -23.34
N ALA A 52 24.83 7.48 -22.21
CA ALA A 52 24.32 7.25 -20.87
C ALA A 52 22.83 7.61 -20.74
N ARG A 53 21.98 6.59 -20.87
CA ARG A 53 20.60 6.56 -20.37
C ARG A 53 20.41 5.21 -19.74
N ASP A 54 20.87 5.15 -18.50
CA ASP A 54 20.59 4.11 -17.54
C ASP A 54 19.09 4.16 -17.16
N LEU A 55 18.26 3.73 -18.11
CA LEU A 55 16.83 3.46 -17.93
C LEU A 55 16.61 2.05 -18.45
N SER A 56 16.79 1.07 -17.55
CA SER A 56 16.23 -0.28 -17.58
C SER A 56 15.74 -0.78 -18.95
N MET A 57 16.66 -1.13 -19.85
CA MET A 57 16.31 -1.86 -21.06
C MET A 57 16.26 -3.35 -20.68
N SER A 58 15.06 -3.93 -20.66
CA SER A 58 14.83 -5.37 -20.43
C SER A 58 15.67 -6.21 -21.41
N GLU A 59 16.11 -7.40 -21.01
CA GLU A 59 16.91 -8.31 -21.86
C GLU A 59 16.21 -8.61 -23.19
N GLU A 60 14.88 -8.65 -23.18
CA GLU A 60 14.05 -8.82 -24.39
C GLU A 60 14.20 -7.63 -25.35
N ASP A 61 14.33 -6.43 -24.79
CA ASP A 61 14.50 -5.16 -25.51
C ASP A 61 15.92 -5.04 -26.12
N GLN A 62 16.89 -5.77 -25.56
CA GLN A 62 18.23 -5.92 -26.13
C GLN A 62 18.23 -6.95 -27.25
N MET A 63 17.54 -8.09 -27.05
CA MET A 63 17.39 -9.14 -28.07
C MET A 63 16.65 -8.62 -29.32
N MET A 64 15.54 -7.90 -29.14
CA MET A 64 14.74 -7.37 -30.24
C MET A 64 15.53 -6.35 -31.07
N ARG A 65 16.34 -5.51 -30.41
CA ARG A 65 17.29 -4.60 -31.10
C ARG A 65 18.38 -5.35 -31.86
N ALA A 66 18.94 -6.42 -31.29
CA ALA A 66 19.94 -7.23 -31.96
C ALA A 66 19.38 -7.92 -33.24
N ILE A 67 18.13 -8.36 -33.20
CA ILE A 67 17.43 -8.92 -34.37
C ILE A 67 17.18 -7.84 -35.43
N ALA A 68 16.68 -6.67 -35.03
CA ALA A 68 16.41 -5.56 -35.95
C ALA A 68 17.69 -5.04 -36.64
N MET A 69 18.79 -4.91 -35.88
CA MET A 69 20.11 -4.57 -36.45
C MET A 69 20.61 -5.65 -37.41
N SER A 70 20.39 -6.93 -37.08
CA SER A 70 20.78 -8.06 -37.94
C SER A 70 19.96 -8.12 -39.24
N LEU A 71 18.72 -7.62 -39.23
CA LEU A 71 17.83 -7.53 -40.39
C LEU A 71 17.94 -6.18 -41.14
N GLY A 72 18.75 -5.24 -40.67
CA GLY A 72 18.94 -3.91 -41.27
C GLY A 72 17.70 -3.00 -41.18
N GLN A 73 16.83 -3.20 -40.18
CA GLN A 73 15.62 -2.40 -39.98
C GLN A 73 15.81 -1.42 -38.81
N ASP A 74 15.79 -0.12 -39.09
CA ASP A 74 15.73 0.92 -38.05
C ASP A 74 14.30 1.03 -37.51
N ILE A 75 14.07 0.64 -36.25
CA ILE A 75 12.77 0.78 -35.59
C ILE A 75 12.71 2.17 -34.90
N PRO A 76 11.84 3.09 -35.33
CA PRO A 76 11.69 4.38 -34.65
C PRO A 76 11.05 4.19 -33.26
N MET A 77 11.71 4.76 -32.24
CA MET A 77 11.39 4.61 -30.80
C MET A 77 10.06 5.26 -30.34
N ASP A 78 9.33 5.96 -31.22
CA ASP A 78 8.27 6.90 -30.82
C ASP A 78 6.82 6.37 -30.96
N GLN A 79 6.64 5.07 -31.23
CA GLN A 79 5.30 4.44 -31.34
C GLN A 79 5.16 3.19 -30.45
N ARG A 80 5.73 3.22 -29.25
CA ARG A 80 5.45 2.19 -28.23
C ARG A 80 4.02 2.39 -27.70
N ALA A 81 3.08 1.61 -28.22
CA ALA A 81 1.86 1.31 -27.48
C ALA A 81 2.26 0.42 -26.30
N GLU A 82 2.14 0.95 -25.09
CA GLU A 82 2.41 0.22 -23.85
C GLU A 82 1.59 -1.07 -23.83
N SER A 83 2.26 -2.20 -23.64
CA SER A 83 1.56 -3.48 -23.58
C SER A 83 0.71 -3.55 -22.30
N PRO A 84 -0.40 -4.31 -22.29
CA PRO A 84 -1.18 -4.52 -21.08
C PRO A 84 -0.34 -5.06 -19.92
N GLU A 85 0.71 -5.82 -20.22
CA GLU A 85 1.64 -6.40 -19.23
C GLU A 85 2.58 -5.33 -18.66
N GLU A 86 3.09 -4.41 -19.49
CA GLU A 86 3.90 -3.27 -19.03
C GLU A 86 3.07 -2.30 -18.16
N ALA A 87 1.81 -2.04 -18.53
CA ALA A 87 0.91 -1.21 -17.76
C ALA A 87 0.54 -1.85 -16.41
N ALA A 88 0.33 -3.17 -16.37
CA ALA A 88 0.10 -3.91 -15.13
C ALA A 88 1.32 -3.90 -14.21
N CYS A 89 2.52 -4.13 -14.77
CA CYS A 89 3.78 -4.10 -14.04
C CYS A 89 4.04 -2.72 -13.40
N ARG A 90 3.80 -1.63 -14.14
CA ARG A 90 3.94 -0.26 -13.60
C ARG A 90 2.95 0.04 -12.49
N LYS A 91 1.70 -0.42 -12.61
CA LYS A 91 0.69 -0.24 -11.55
C LYS A 91 1.08 -0.99 -10.28
N GLU A 92 1.56 -2.22 -10.41
CA GLU A 92 2.04 -3.01 -9.28
C GLU A 92 3.27 -2.36 -8.62
N GLU A 93 4.21 -1.84 -9.42
CA GLU A 93 5.37 -1.10 -8.92
C GLU A 93 4.97 0.20 -8.21
N GLU A 94 3.97 0.93 -8.73
CA GLU A 94 3.45 2.13 -8.09
C GLU A 94 2.74 1.82 -6.77
N GLU A 95 1.94 0.75 -6.71
CA GLU A 95 1.31 0.26 -5.48
C GLU A 95 2.36 -0.18 -4.44
N ARG A 96 3.42 -0.88 -4.86
CA ARG A 96 4.55 -1.24 -4.00
C ARG A 96 5.23 0.02 -3.44
N ARG A 97 5.59 0.98 -4.30
CA ARG A 97 6.22 2.23 -3.88
C ARG A 97 5.30 3.04 -2.96
N ALA A 98 3.98 3.01 -3.17
CA ALA A 98 3.03 3.67 -2.28
C ALA A 98 3.00 3.03 -0.88
N ARG A 99 3.03 1.69 -0.81
CA ARG A 99 3.11 0.95 0.46
C ARG A 99 4.44 1.20 1.18
N GLU A 100 5.56 1.13 0.46
CA GLU A 100 6.90 1.39 1.03
C GLU A 100 7.00 2.82 1.60
N ARG A 101 6.46 3.82 0.89
CA ARG A 101 6.37 5.19 1.42
C ARG A 101 5.50 5.30 2.66
N GLN A 102 4.35 4.62 2.68
CA GLN A 102 3.47 4.61 3.86
C GLN A 102 4.15 3.96 5.08
N GLU A 103 4.84 2.84 4.88
CA GLU A 103 5.60 2.15 5.92
C GLU A 103 6.77 3.01 6.43
N GLU A 104 7.50 3.70 5.54
CA GLU A 104 8.58 4.62 5.93
C GLU A 104 8.04 5.83 6.72
N GLU A 105 6.90 6.39 6.32
CA GLU A 105 6.22 7.46 7.06
C GLU A 105 5.74 7.00 8.45
N GLU A 106 5.20 5.79 8.56
CA GLU A 106 4.77 5.20 9.84
C GLU A 106 5.97 4.95 10.75
N ALA A 107 7.06 4.35 10.23
CA ALA A 107 8.30 4.13 10.97
C ALA A 107 8.89 5.45 11.50
N LYS A 108 8.97 6.47 10.64
CA LYS A 108 9.44 7.80 11.03
C LYS A 108 8.53 8.49 12.06
N CYS A 109 7.24 8.18 12.05
CA CYS A 109 6.31 8.66 13.08
C CYS A 109 6.61 7.98 14.43
N LEU A 110 6.88 6.67 14.42
CA LEU A 110 7.23 5.88 15.60
C LEU A 110 8.59 6.28 16.20
N GLU A 111 9.58 6.62 15.37
CA GLU A 111 10.89 7.16 15.81
C GLU A 111 10.74 8.37 16.74
N LYS A 112 9.71 9.21 16.55
CA LYS A 112 9.44 10.37 17.41
C LYS A 112 9.10 9.97 18.86
N PHE A 113 8.70 8.72 19.07
CA PHE A 113 8.25 8.20 20.36
C PHE A 113 9.21 7.15 20.94
N GLU A 114 10.32 6.81 20.28
CA GLU A 114 11.29 5.80 20.76
C GLU A 114 11.91 6.14 22.13
N GLY A 115 11.98 7.43 22.47
CA GLY A 115 12.44 7.91 23.78
C GLY A 115 11.32 8.38 24.72
N ALA A 116 10.06 8.21 24.35
CA ALA A 116 8.94 8.65 25.18
C ALA A 116 8.71 7.65 26.33
N GLU A 117 8.65 8.17 27.56
CA GLU A 117 8.23 7.35 28.69
C GLU A 117 6.76 6.95 28.53
N PRO A 118 6.39 5.70 28.86
CA PRO A 118 4.99 5.29 28.87
C PRO A 118 4.16 6.18 29.80
N LEU A 119 2.92 6.47 29.41
CA LEU A 119 1.99 7.21 30.25
C LEU A 119 1.77 6.49 31.58
N GLU A 120 1.61 7.29 32.63
CA GLU A 120 1.34 6.77 33.97
C GLU A 120 0.02 5.97 33.98
N PRO A 121 -0.06 4.83 34.68
CA PRO A 121 -1.28 4.02 34.73
C PRO A 121 -2.50 4.80 35.22
N ALA A 122 -2.32 5.79 36.07
CA ALA A 122 -3.37 6.66 36.56
C ALA A 122 -3.94 7.57 35.45
N GLU A 123 -3.09 8.10 34.57
CA GLU A 123 -3.50 8.95 33.45
C GLU A 123 -4.31 8.15 32.43
N LEU A 124 -3.82 6.95 32.09
CA LEU A 124 -4.56 6.00 31.23
C LEU A 124 -5.90 5.60 31.86
N GLY A 125 -5.96 5.43 33.19
CA GLY A 125 -7.20 5.19 33.93
C GLY A 125 -8.20 6.33 33.75
N ALA A 126 -7.77 7.56 34.02
CA ALA A 126 -8.59 8.77 33.86
C ALA A 126 -9.07 8.97 32.42
N PHE A 127 -8.24 8.64 31.43
CA PHE A 127 -8.63 8.63 30.03
C PHE A 127 -9.75 7.60 29.78
N THR A 128 -9.58 6.35 30.19
CA THR A 128 -10.59 5.32 29.98
C THR A 128 -11.91 5.61 30.68
N ASP A 129 -11.88 6.24 31.86
CA ASP A 129 -13.08 6.63 32.61
C ASP A 129 -13.90 7.72 31.91
N SER A 130 -13.28 8.50 31.01
CA SER A 130 -13.90 9.67 30.37
C SER A 130 -14.02 9.59 28.85
N MET A 131 -13.48 8.54 28.21
CA MET A 131 -13.45 8.47 26.75
C MET A 131 -14.80 8.13 26.11
N LEU A 132 -15.67 7.37 26.78
CA LEU A 132 -16.89 6.83 26.16
C LEU A 132 -17.84 7.92 25.63
N PRO A 133 -18.12 9.03 26.35
CA PRO A 133 -18.87 10.15 25.78
C PRO A 133 -18.25 10.74 24.52
N GLY A 134 -16.91 10.75 24.42
CA GLY A 134 -16.19 11.19 23.23
C GLY A 134 -16.38 10.21 22.07
N CYS A 135 -16.27 8.91 22.33
CA CYS A 135 -16.56 7.86 21.34
C CYS A 135 -17.99 7.97 20.82
N SER A 136 -18.97 8.21 21.70
CA SER A 136 -20.37 8.38 21.31
C SER A 136 -20.57 9.57 20.36
N ARG A 137 -20.00 10.74 20.67
CA ARG A 137 -20.07 11.91 19.78
C ARG A 137 -19.40 11.63 18.44
N LEU A 138 -18.24 10.98 18.46
CA LEU A 138 -17.52 10.60 17.23
C LEU A 138 -18.39 9.71 16.34
N LEU A 139 -19.13 8.76 16.91
CA LEU A 139 -20.02 7.88 16.15
C LEU A 139 -21.27 8.59 15.61
N ASP A 140 -21.71 9.67 16.25
CA ASP A 140 -22.83 10.47 15.76
C ASP A 140 -22.41 11.34 14.57
N GLU A 141 -21.15 11.79 14.55
CA GLU A 141 -20.58 12.59 13.45
C GLU A 141 -20.03 11.72 12.32
N LEU A 142 -19.36 10.62 12.65
CA LEU A 142 -18.61 9.75 11.75
C LEU A 142 -18.93 8.27 12.02
N PRO A 143 -20.07 7.75 11.53
CA PRO A 143 -20.51 6.38 11.81
C PRO A 143 -19.56 5.31 11.27
N ASP A 144 -18.80 5.61 10.21
CA ASP A 144 -17.81 4.71 9.61
C ASP A 144 -16.65 4.36 10.57
N THR A 145 -16.49 5.12 11.66
CA THR A 145 -15.46 4.88 12.68
C THR A 145 -15.83 3.78 13.69
N VAL A 146 -17.03 3.19 13.59
CA VAL A 146 -17.56 2.20 14.55
C VAL A 146 -16.63 1.04 14.87
N TYR A 147 -15.92 0.51 13.87
CA TYR A 147 -14.95 -0.57 14.09
C TYR A 147 -13.73 -0.10 14.89
N ARG A 148 -13.22 1.10 14.60
CA ARG A 148 -12.09 1.69 15.34
C ARG A 148 -12.48 2.04 16.78
N VAL A 149 -13.70 2.52 16.98
CA VAL A 149 -14.24 2.76 18.32
C VAL A 149 -14.40 1.43 19.07
N CYS A 150 -14.88 0.38 18.42
CA CYS A 150 -14.96 -0.96 19.01
C CYS A 150 -13.56 -1.44 19.45
N ASP A 151 -12.54 -1.33 18.60
CA ASP A 151 -11.17 -1.72 18.93
C ASP A 151 -10.63 -0.97 20.15
N LEU A 152 -10.87 0.35 20.23
CA LEU A 152 -10.47 1.18 21.36
C LEU A 152 -11.18 0.74 22.64
N LEU A 153 -12.50 0.53 22.60
CA LEU A 153 -13.27 0.06 23.75
C LEU A 153 -12.81 -1.33 24.20
N MET A 154 -12.55 -2.24 23.26
CA MET A 154 -12.03 -3.58 23.54
C MET A 154 -10.66 -3.51 24.22
N THR A 155 -9.79 -2.62 23.74
CA THR A 155 -8.46 -2.41 24.34
C THR A 155 -8.58 -1.91 25.78
N ALA A 156 -9.44 -0.91 26.02
CA ALA A 156 -9.70 -0.40 27.37
C ALA A 156 -10.34 -1.44 28.29
N VAL A 157 -11.26 -2.26 27.76
CA VAL A 157 -11.88 -3.36 28.50
C VAL A 157 -10.85 -4.42 28.91
N ARG A 158 -9.97 -4.83 27.99
CA ARG A 158 -8.90 -5.80 28.30
C ARG A 158 -7.95 -5.27 29.36
N ARG A 159 -7.68 -3.96 29.37
CA ARG A 159 -6.85 -3.29 30.38
C ARG A 159 -7.53 -3.20 31.76
N ASN A 160 -8.78 -2.76 31.81
CA ASN A 160 -9.46 -2.39 33.05
C ASN A 160 -10.28 -3.52 33.68
N GLY A 161 -10.49 -4.61 32.93
CA GLY A 161 -11.13 -5.82 33.43
C GLY A 161 -12.67 -5.79 33.41
N PRO A 162 -13.32 -6.80 34.03
CA PRO A 162 -14.73 -7.09 33.83
C PRO A 162 -15.68 -6.04 34.43
N ALA A 163 -15.33 -5.40 35.53
CA ALA A 163 -16.18 -4.34 36.11
C ALA A 163 -16.31 -3.14 35.16
N TYR A 164 -15.21 -2.75 34.52
CA TYR A 164 -15.21 -1.69 33.51
C TYR A 164 -15.97 -2.12 32.25
N ARG A 165 -15.78 -3.37 31.80
CA ARG A 165 -16.57 -3.97 30.71
C ARG A 165 -18.07 -3.81 30.96
N ASP A 166 -18.54 -4.21 32.13
CA ASP A 166 -19.97 -4.17 32.47
C ASP A 166 -20.50 -2.74 32.52
N SER A 167 -19.68 -1.79 32.99
CA SER A 167 -19.98 -0.36 32.94
C SER A 167 -20.11 0.16 31.50
N VAL A 168 -19.17 -0.17 30.62
CA VAL A 168 -19.20 0.22 29.20
C VAL A 168 -20.44 -0.37 28.51
N LEU A 169 -20.69 -1.67 28.68
CA LEU A 169 -21.85 -2.33 28.08
C LEU A 169 -23.16 -1.70 28.57
N LYS A 170 -23.29 -1.44 29.88
CA LYS A 170 -24.46 -0.77 30.44
C LYS A 170 -24.68 0.61 29.80
N GLN A 171 -23.61 1.39 29.63
CA GLN A 171 -23.69 2.71 29.01
C GLN A 171 -24.04 2.64 27.52
N VAL A 172 -23.48 1.69 26.76
CA VAL A 172 -23.82 1.50 25.33
C VAL A 172 -25.28 1.05 25.18
N VAL A 173 -25.75 0.12 26.00
CA VAL A 173 -27.16 -0.32 26.02
C VAL A 173 -28.09 0.85 26.38
N GLN A 174 -27.71 1.69 27.34
CA GLN A 174 -28.47 2.89 27.70
C GLN A 174 -28.57 3.86 26.51
N GLN A 175 -27.50 4.06 25.74
CA GLN A 175 -27.53 4.91 24.54
C GLN A 175 -28.44 4.34 23.44
N VAL A 176 -28.44 3.02 23.24
CA VAL A 176 -29.37 2.34 22.33
C VAL A 176 -30.81 2.57 22.79
N TRP A 177 -31.08 2.39 24.09
CA TRP A 177 -32.40 2.63 24.67
C TRP A 177 -32.87 4.08 24.46
N GLU A 178 -32.03 5.06 24.76
CA GLU A 178 -32.37 6.49 24.61
C GLU A 178 -32.67 6.86 23.16
N ALA A 179 -31.86 6.39 22.20
CA ALA A 179 -32.11 6.62 20.78
C ALA A 179 -33.41 5.95 20.31
N ALA A 180 -33.66 4.71 20.74
CA ALA A 180 -34.89 3.99 20.43
C ALA A 180 -36.13 4.65 21.04
N ASP A 181 -36.08 5.11 22.29
CA ASP A 181 -37.18 5.78 22.98
C ASP A 181 -37.60 7.08 22.27
N VAL A 182 -36.64 7.86 21.75
CA VAL A 182 -36.94 9.03 20.92
C VAL A 182 -37.68 8.65 19.65
N LEU A 183 -37.24 7.59 18.95
CA LEU A 183 -37.90 7.11 17.73
C LEU A 183 -39.31 6.56 18.02
N ILE A 184 -39.49 5.82 19.12
CA ILE A 184 -40.78 5.31 19.56
C ILE A 184 -41.74 6.48 19.86
N LYS A 185 -41.28 7.50 20.58
CA LYS A 185 -42.07 8.71 20.86
C LYS A 185 -42.44 9.47 19.58
N ALA A 186 -41.51 9.56 18.62
CA ALA A 186 -41.78 10.14 17.31
C ALA A 186 -42.81 9.32 16.50
N ALA A 187 -42.91 8.02 16.75
CA ALA A 187 -43.86 7.11 16.13
C ALA A 187 -45.25 7.08 16.83
N VAL A 188 -45.40 7.55 18.07
CA VAL A 188 -46.70 7.54 18.79
C VAL A 188 -47.88 8.17 18.00
N PRO A 189 -47.72 9.31 17.28
CA PRO A 189 -48.79 9.92 16.50
C PRO A 189 -49.45 8.98 15.46
N LEU A 190 -48.72 7.95 15.00
CA LEU A 190 -49.20 6.91 14.08
C LEU A 190 -50.40 6.13 14.62
N THR A 191 -50.55 6.05 15.93
CA THR A 191 -51.46 5.08 16.57
C THR A 191 -52.83 5.65 16.91
N THR A 192 -53.02 6.96 16.78
CA THR A 192 -54.22 7.61 17.36
C THR A 192 -54.92 8.64 16.48
N SER A 193 -54.27 9.29 15.49
CA SER A 193 -54.95 10.35 14.71
C SER A 193 -54.27 10.84 13.42
N ASP A 194 -53.27 10.14 12.89
CA ASP A 194 -52.49 10.68 11.76
C ASP A 194 -53.13 10.47 10.38
N THR A 195 -53.03 11.48 9.51
CA THR A 195 -53.53 11.46 8.12
C THR A 195 -52.44 11.16 7.09
N LYS A 196 -51.16 11.15 7.48
CA LYS A 196 -50.04 10.86 6.58
C LYS A 196 -49.97 9.37 6.23
N THR A 197 -49.50 9.07 5.03
CA THR A 197 -49.28 7.71 4.54
C THR A 197 -48.05 7.07 5.19
N VAL A 198 -48.01 5.74 5.22
CA VAL A 198 -46.85 4.97 5.71
C VAL A 198 -45.54 5.39 5.03
N SER A 199 -45.59 5.75 3.74
CA SER A 199 -44.42 6.20 2.98
C SER A 199 -43.84 7.53 3.48
N GLU A 200 -44.72 8.51 3.74
CA GLU A 200 -44.32 9.82 4.27
C GLU A 200 -43.72 9.70 5.67
N TRP A 201 -44.19 8.72 6.45
CA TRP A 201 -43.66 8.39 7.76
C TRP A 201 -42.29 7.74 7.72
N ILE A 202 -42.09 6.75 6.87
CA ILE A 202 -40.78 6.11 6.70
C ILE A 202 -39.75 7.17 6.28
N SER A 203 -40.12 8.06 5.37
CA SER A 203 -39.26 9.17 4.96
C SER A 203 -38.92 10.10 6.14
N GLN A 204 -39.90 10.49 6.96
CA GLN A 204 -39.65 11.33 8.14
C GLN A 204 -38.78 10.62 9.19
N MET A 205 -39.07 9.35 9.48
CA MET A 205 -38.29 8.59 10.45
C MET A 205 -36.85 8.35 9.99
N ALA A 206 -36.63 8.11 8.70
CA ALA A 206 -35.30 7.95 8.13
C ALA A 206 -34.46 9.23 8.19
N THR A 207 -35.09 10.40 8.25
CA THR A 207 -34.39 11.70 8.37
C THR A 207 -34.06 12.10 9.80
N LEU A 208 -34.56 11.38 10.82
CA LEU A 208 -34.23 11.65 12.21
C LEU A 208 -32.77 11.24 12.49
N PRO A 209 -31.93 12.12 13.08
CA PRO A 209 -30.57 11.76 13.49
C PRO A 209 -30.53 10.55 14.43
N GLN A 210 -31.58 10.35 15.23
CA GLN A 210 -31.70 9.21 16.13
C GLN A 210 -31.80 7.88 15.40
N ALA A 211 -32.27 7.86 14.15
CA ALA A 211 -32.31 6.64 13.34
C ALA A 211 -30.89 6.18 12.95
N SER A 212 -30.05 7.11 12.46
CA SER A 212 -28.65 6.81 12.17
C SER A 212 -27.86 6.48 13.43
N ASN A 213 -28.06 7.26 14.50
CA ASN A 213 -27.35 7.03 15.76
C ASN A 213 -27.73 5.66 16.36
N LEU A 214 -29.02 5.30 16.35
CA LEU A 214 -29.48 4.00 16.81
C LEU A 214 -28.84 2.87 16.00
N ALA A 215 -28.82 2.97 14.66
CA ALA A 215 -28.20 1.96 13.81
C ALA A 215 -26.71 1.77 14.15
N THR A 216 -25.95 2.86 14.27
CA THR A 216 -24.53 2.81 14.63
C THR A 216 -24.29 2.24 16.03
N ARG A 217 -25.14 2.59 17.01
CA ARG A 217 -25.01 2.06 18.38
C ARG A 217 -25.39 0.59 18.47
N ILE A 218 -26.40 0.14 17.73
CA ILE A 218 -26.72 -1.30 17.63
C ILE A 218 -25.55 -2.06 17.00
N LEU A 219 -24.94 -1.53 15.94
CA LEU A 219 -23.77 -2.14 15.32
C LEU A 219 -22.60 -2.23 16.31
N LEU A 220 -22.30 -1.15 17.04
CA LEU A 220 -21.27 -1.18 18.09
C LEU A 220 -21.58 -2.25 19.15
N LEU A 221 -22.82 -2.32 19.61
CA LEU A 221 -23.26 -3.30 20.60
C LEU A 221 -23.04 -4.72 20.09
N THR A 222 -23.43 -5.02 18.85
CA THR A 222 -23.21 -6.32 18.21
C THR A 222 -21.72 -6.70 18.18
N LEU A 223 -20.86 -5.77 17.72
CA LEU A 223 -19.41 -6.01 17.66
C LEU A 223 -18.81 -6.29 19.05
N LEU A 224 -19.21 -5.50 20.06
CA LEU A 224 -18.74 -5.72 21.43
C LEU A 224 -19.16 -7.09 21.97
N PHE A 225 -20.38 -7.56 21.67
CA PHE A 225 -20.85 -8.87 22.10
C PHE A 225 -20.12 -10.02 21.40
N GLU A 226 -19.85 -9.89 20.10
CA GLU A 226 -19.07 -10.88 19.34
C GLU A 226 -17.65 -11.02 19.90
N GLU A 227 -16.98 -9.89 20.14
CA GLU A 227 -15.58 -9.85 20.59
C GLU A 227 -15.42 -10.25 22.07
N LEU A 228 -16.40 -9.91 22.93
CA LEU A 228 -16.32 -10.23 24.37
C LEU A 228 -16.72 -11.67 24.70
N LYS A 229 -17.24 -12.45 23.73
CA LYS A 229 -17.68 -13.85 23.89
C LYS A 229 -18.45 -14.09 25.19
N LEU A 230 -19.34 -13.17 25.52
CA LEU A 230 -20.07 -13.22 26.80
C LEU A 230 -20.95 -14.47 26.82
N PRO A 231 -20.89 -15.30 27.87
CA PRO A 231 -21.90 -16.33 28.08
C PRO A 231 -23.23 -15.62 28.38
N CYS A 232 -24.14 -15.61 27.40
CA CYS A 232 -25.46 -14.97 27.54
C CYS A 232 -26.43 -15.74 28.46
N ALA A 233 -25.96 -16.75 29.19
CA ALA A 233 -26.74 -17.52 30.14
C ALA A 233 -25.83 -18.06 31.28
N GLN A 234 -26.25 -17.82 32.52
CA GLN A 234 -25.93 -18.64 33.68
C GLN A 234 -27.26 -19.06 34.32
#